data_AF-A0A1M6XBH1-F1
#
_entry.id   AF-A0A1M6XBH1-F1
#
_cell.length_a   1.000
_cell.length_b   1.000
_cell.length_c   1.000
_cell.angle_alpha   90.00
_cell.angle_beta   90.00
_cell.angle_gamma   90.00
#
_symmetry.space_group_name_H-M   'P 1'
#
loop_
_entity.id
_entity.type
_entity.pdbx_description
1 polymer ?
#
loop_
_entity_poly.entity_id
_entity_poly.type
_entity_poly.pdbx_seq_one_letter_code
_entity_poly.pdbx_strand_id
1 'polypeptide(L)'
;MKSNFLKLVLPAFAILLAVGLAFATKEKTVENEGHYLHPINGWTAVSVEPECFTGSDIPCTYNGHQLYAQPSQSSKKLKKD
;
A
#
# COMPACT_ATOMS: atom_id res chain seq x y z
N MET A 1 -31.42 -35.04 -24.44
CA MET A 1 -31.68 -33.94 -23.49
C MET A 1 -30.43 -33.32 -22.84
N LYS A 2 -29.20 -33.67 -23.28
CA LYS A 2 -27.93 -33.26 -22.62
C LYS A 2 -27.43 -31.84 -22.98
N SER A 3 -27.93 -31.24 -24.07
CA SER A 3 -27.52 -29.92 -24.57
C SER A 3 -28.26 -28.73 -23.92
N ASN A 4 -29.40 -28.96 -23.26
CA ASN A 4 -30.16 -27.89 -22.62
C ASN A 4 -29.58 -27.49 -21.26
N PHE A 5 -28.93 -28.43 -20.56
CA PHE A 5 -28.29 -28.16 -19.26
C PHE A 5 -27.06 -27.26 -19.42
N LEU A 6 -26.24 -27.49 -20.45
CA LEU A 6 -25.06 -26.65 -20.74
C LEU A 6 -25.46 -25.20 -21.05
N LYS A 7 -26.61 -24.97 -21.70
CA LYS A 7 -27.10 -23.62 -22.03
C LYS A 7 -27.48 -22.80 -20.79
N LEU A 8 -27.81 -23.45 -19.68
CA LEU A 8 -28.19 -22.77 -18.44
C LEU A 8 -26.98 -22.52 -17.52
N VAL A 9 -26.03 -23.46 -17.50
CA VAL A 9 -24.85 -23.37 -16.62
C VAL A 9 -23.79 -22.40 -17.16
N LEU A 10 -23.60 -22.32 -18.49
CA LEU A 10 -22.61 -21.41 -19.10
C LEU A 10 -22.80 -19.93 -18.74
N PRO A 11 -24.00 -19.33 -18.88
CA PRO A 11 -24.20 -17.92 -18.58
C PRO A 11 -24.07 -17.63 -17.07
N ALA A 12 -24.49 -18.56 -16.20
CA ALA A 12 -24.32 -18.41 -14.76
C ALA A 12 -22.84 -18.38 -14.36
N PHE A 13 -22.00 -19.23 -14.97
CA PHE A 13 -20.56 -19.21 -14.74
C PHE A 13 -19.89 -17.94 -15.25
N ALA A 14 -20.31 -17.43 -16.42
CA ALA A 14 -19.77 -16.18 -16.95
C ALA A 14 -20.06 -14.98 -16.03
N ILE A 15 -21.27 -14.92 -15.45
CA ILE A 15 -21.64 -13.88 -14.49
C ILE A 15 -20.83 -14.02 -13.19
N LEU A 16 -20.71 -15.23 -12.66
CA LEU A 16 -19.90 -15.49 -11.45
C LEU A 16 -18.42 -15.15 -11.66
N LEU A 17 -17.87 -15.46 -12.83
CA LEU A 17 -16.48 -15.17 -13.18
C LEU A 17 -16.24 -13.66 -13.35
N ALA A 18 -17.17 -12.95 -14.00
CA ALA A 18 -17.11 -11.49 -14.15
C ALA A 18 -17.17 -10.78 -12.79
N VAL A 19 -18.05 -11.23 -11.89
CA VAL A 19 -18.13 -10.69 -10.53
C VAL A 19 -16.87 -11.04 -9.74
N GLY A 20 -16.32 -12.26 -9.86
CA GLY A 20 -15.08 -12.66 -9.19
C GLY A 20 -13.86 -11.82 -9.62
N LEU A 21 -13.74 -11.53 -10.91
CA LEU A 21 -12.66 -10.69 -11.45
C LEU A 21 -12.77 -9.22 -11.03
N ALA A 22 -13.99 -8.71 -10.80
CA ALA A 22 -14.21 -7.33 -10.34
C ALA A 22 -13.66 -7.06 -8.92
N PHE A 23 -13.48 -8.10 -8.09
CA PHE A 23 -12.91 -7.98 -6.74
C PHE A 23 -11.40 -8.28 -6.68
N ALA A 24 -10.82 -8.89 -7.70
CA ALA A 24 -9.39 -9.23 -7.73
C ALA A 24 -8.47 -8.04 -8.07
N THR A 25 -9.01 -6.91 -8.54
CA THR A 25 -8.21 -5.79 -9.08
C THR A 25 -7.92 -4.66 -8.11
N LYS A 26 -8.18 -4.83 -6.81
CA LYS A 26 -7.85 -3.81 -5.80
C LYS A 26 -6.69 -4.25 -4.92
N GLU A 27 -5.49 -4.29 -5.52
CA GLU A 27 -4.28 -4.17 -4.72
C GLU A 27 -4.21 -2.72 -4.25
N LYS A 28 -4.60 -2.48 -2.98
CA LYS A 28 -4.46 -1.15 -2.38
C LYS A 28 -2.95 -0.90 -2.24
N THR A 29 -2.37 -0.14 -3.15
CA THR A 29 -1.09 0.52 -2.91
C THR A 29 -1.30 1.48 -1.75
N VAL A 30 -0.98 1.04 -0.54
CA VAL A 30 -0.91 1.93 0.61
C VAL A 30 0.28 2.83 0.33
N GLU A 31 0.02 4.07 -0.06
CA GLU A 31 1.06 5.09 -0.10
C GLU A 31 1.57 5.27 1.34
N ASN A 32 2.73 4.69 1.60
CA ASN A 32 3.40 4.83 2.88
C ASN A 32 4.13 6.18 2.84
N GLU A 33 3.66 7.15 3.62
CA GLU A 33 4.27 8.47 3.73
C GLU A 33 5.14 8.56 4.99
N GLY A 34 6.37 9.06 4.82
CA GLY A 34 7.25 9.47 5.90
C GLY A 34 7.42 10.99 5.93
N HIS A 35 7.72 11.54 7.10
CA HIS A 35 7.93 12.97 7.30
C HIS A 35 9.36 13.26 7.75
N TYR A 36 10.01 14.27 7.17
CA TYR A 36 11.29 14.77 7.64
C TYR A 36 11.25 16.28 7.86
N LEU A 37 12.13 16.78 8.72
CA LEU A 37 12.23 18.20 9.03
C LEU A 37 13.29 18.85 8.13
N HIS A 38 12.83 19.59 7.12
CA HIS A 38 13.69 20.39 6.25
C HIS A 38 14.05 21.72 6.95
N PRO A 39 15.32 22.17 6.92
CA PRO A 39 15.77 23.35 7.66
C PRO A 39 15.08 24.65 7.23
N ILE A 40 14.66 24.75 5.97
CA ILE A 40 14.03 25.96 5.40
C ILE A 40 12.50 25.82 5.31
N ASN A 41 12.00 24.62 5.02
CA ASN A 41 10.60 24.40 4.65
C ASN A 41 9.78 23.79 5.79
N GLY A 42 10.42 23.40 6.89
CA GLY A 42 9.78 22.68 7.98
C GLY A 42 9.45 21.23 7.61
N TRP A 43 8.38 20.70 8.18
CA TRP A 43 7.98 19.31 7.97
C TRP A 43 7.51 19.07 6.54
N THR A 44 8.14 18.10 5.88
CA THR A 44 7.84 17.71 4.50
C THR A 44 7.53 16.22 4.45
N ALA A 45 6.49 15.83 3.71
CA ALA A 45 6.14 14.44 3.46
C ALA A 45 6.90 13.90 2.24
N VAL A 46 7.22 12.62 2.25
CA VAL A 46 7.83 11.90 1.13
C VAL A 46 7.30 10.47 1.11
N SER A 47 7.12 9.91 -0.08
CA SER A 47 6.77 8.50 -0.24
C SER A 47 7.97 7.64 0.18
N VAL A 48 7.72 6.62 1.00
CA VAL A 48 8.74 5.72 1.52
C VAL A 48 8.35 4.27 1.27
N GLU A 49 9.36 3.41 1.23
CA GLU A 49 9.14 1.98 1.07
C GLU A 49 8.41 1.40 2.30
N PRO A 50 7.53 0.39 2.13
CA PRO A 50 6.81 -0.24 3.24
C PRO A 50 7.73 -0.79 4.34
N GLU A 51 8.94 -1.20 4.01
CA GLU A 51 9.90 -1.76 4.97
C GLU A 51 10.28 -0.74 6.05
N CYS A 52 10.17 0.56 5.78
CA CYS A 52 10.41 1.62 6.75
C CYS A 52 9.41 1.66 7.91
N PHE A 53 8.30 0.93 7.81
CA PHE A 53 7.31 0.80 8.87
C PHE A 53 7.46 -0.49 9.67
N THR A 54 8.15 -1.48 9.13
CA THR A 54 8.20 -2.85 9.67
C THR A 54 9.48 -3.14 10.45
N GLY A 55 10.58 -2.44 10.17
CA GLY A 55 11.86 -2.75 10.79
C GLY A 55 12.21 -1.96 12.04
N SER A 56 13.35 -2.31 12.63
CA SER A 56 13.82 -1.75 13.92
C SER A 56 15.27 -1.27 13.94
N ASP A 57 16.06 -1.60 12.93
CA ASP A 57 17.52 -1.52 13.00
C ASP A 57 18.10 -0.37 12.16
N ILE A 58 17.76 -0.30 10.88
CA ILE A 58 18.30 0.68 9.93
C ILE A 58 17.39 1.91 9.89
N PRO A 59 17.88 3.12 10.22
CA PRO A 59 17.08 4.34 10.14
C PRO A 59 16.70 4.65 8.69
N CYS A 60 15.41 4.89 8.46
CA CYS A 60 14.96 5.41 7.18
C CYS A 60 15.29 6.89 7.08
N THR A 61 16.04 7.26 6.06
CA THR A 61 16.46 8.65 5.84
C THR A 61 16.13 9.11 4.42
N TYR A 62 15.82 10.40 4.29
CA TYR A 62 15.66 11.06 3.01
C TYR A 62 16.60 12.26 2.96
N ASN A 63 17.51 12.31 1.99
CA ASN A 63 18.56 13.33 1.89
C ASN A 63 19.38 13.50 3.19
N GLY A 64 19.62 12.40 3.92
CA GLY A 64 20.33 12.41 5.20
C GLY A 64 19.49 12.81 6.41
N HIS A 65 18.22 13.16 6.23
CA HIS A 65 17.29 13.47 7.32
C HIS A 65 16.52 12.23 7.76
N GLN A 66 16.42 12.00 9.07
CA GLN A 66 15.59 10.94 9.65
C GLN A 66 14.11 11.13 9.30
N LEU A 67 13.45 10.05 8.89
CA LEU A 67 12.02 10.02 8.63
C LEU A 67 11.22 9.63 9.88
N TYR A 68 10.03 10.19 9.99
CA TYR A 68 9.11 10.04 11.11
C TYR A 68 7.70 9.70 10.58
N ALA A 69 6.92 8.98 11.38
CA ALA A 69 5.55 8.60 11.01
C ALA A 69 4.57 9.80 11.00
N GLN A 70 4.92 10.92 11.65
CA GLN A 70 4.13 12.15 11.71
C GLN A 70 5.08 13.37 11.68
N PRO A 71 4.59 14.57 11.34
CA PRO A 71 5.38 15.81 11.36
C PRO A 71 5.68 16.30 12.79
N SER A 72 6.36 15.48 13.59
CA SER A 72 6.79 15.77 14.94
C SER A 72 8.06 15.01 15.30
N GLN A 73 8.99 15.65 16.02
CA GLN A 73 10.21 15.00 16.52
C GLN A 73 9.93 13.96 17.62
N SER A 74 8.77 14.06 18.28
CA SER A 74 8.30 13.06 19.25
C SER A 74 7.62 11.86 18.59
N SER A 75 7.40 11.89 17.28
CA SER A 75 6.79 10.79 16.55
C SER A 75 7.71 9.57 16.44
N LYS A 76 7.13 8.42 16.09
CA LYS A 76 7.87 7.20 15.80
C LYS A 76 8.85 7.46 14.65
N LYS A 77 10.14 7.24 14.92
CA LYS A 77 11.19 7.21 13.88
C LYS A 77 10.98 5.99 13.00
N LEU A 78 10.92 6.20 11.70
CA LEU A 78 10.81 5.12 10.71
C LEU A 78 12.14 4.39 10.57
N LYS A 79 12.07 3.07 10.52
CA LYS A 79 13.21 2.17 10.45
C LYS A 79 12.87 0.94 9.64
N LYS A 80 13.87 0.37 8.98
CA LYS A 80 13.80 -0.89 8.25
C LYS A 80 14.79 -1.90 8.83
N ASP A 81 14.64 -3.15 8.43
CA ASP A 81 15.57 -4.22 8.78
C ASP A 81 16.80 -4.23 7.86
#